data_AF-A0A843DXH3-F1
#
_entry.id   AF-A0A843DXH3-F1
#
_cell.length_a   1.000
_cell.length_b   1.000
_cell.length_c   1.000
_cell.angle_alpha   90.00
_cell.angle_beta   90.00
_cell.angle_gamma   90.00
#
_symmetry.space_group_name_H-M   'P 1'
#
loop_
_entity.id
_entity.type
_entity.pdbx_description
1 polymer ?
#
loop_
_entity_poly.entity_id
_entity_poly.type
_entity_poly.pdbx_seq_one_letter_code
_entity_poly.pdbx_strand_id
1 'polypeptide(L)'
;MALAIWSMDFVSLIVIAFALVMVIAGLLAAFFGSGKAKGYGGLMTVIGVALLGIWIWLCGFSDISIFADVPLWDVFIDAIINLIGILVGALIAVGIFLAVVLKS
;
A
#
# COMPACT_ATOMS: atom_id res chain seq x y z
N MET A 1 21.73 -18.35 4.66
CA MET A 1 21.17 -17.80 3.40
C MET A 1 19.70 -17.45 3.63
N ALA A 2 19.42 -16.47 4.49
CA ALA A 2 18.08 -16.10 4.96
C ALA A 2 17.88 -14.57 5.02
N LEU A 3 18.71 -13.82 4.26
CA LEU A 3 18.69 -12.36 4.20
C LEU A 3 18.14 -11.82 2.86
N ALA A 4 17.80 -12.69 1.91
CA ALA A 4 17.36 -12.29 0.56
C ALA A 4 15.84 -12.34 0.34
N ILE A 5 15.09 -13.02 1.22
CA ILE A 5 13.62 -13.15 1.11
C ILE A 5 12.90 -11.86 1.59
N TRP A 6 13.60 -10.96 2.29
CA TRP A 6 13.01 -9.74 2.83
C TRP A 6 13.04 -8.53 1.89
N SER A 7 13.73 -8.59 0.74
CA SER A 7 13.98 -7.38 -0.06
C SER A 7 12.95 -7.10 -1.16
N MET A 8 12.39 -8.11 -1.84
CA MET A 8 11.44 -7.88 -2.95
C MET A 8 9.97 -7.95 -2.54
N ASP A 9 9.61 -8.79 -1.57
CA ASP A 9 8.24 -8.87 -1.04
C ASP A 9 7.86 -7.55 -0.34
N PHE A 10 8.77 -7.02 0.48
CA PHE A 10 8.57 -5.75 1.17
C PHE A 10 8.49 -4.57 0.20
N VAL A 11 9.36 -4.53 -0.81
CA VAL A 11 9.31 -3.50 -1.86
C VAL A 11 8.02 -3.59 -2.66
N SER A 12 7.57 -4.80 -3.01
CA SER A 12 6.28 -5.01 -3.67
C SER A 12 5.12 -4.50 -2.85
N LEU A 13 5.12 -4.77 -1.54
CA LEU A 13 4.10 -4.29 -0.61
C LEU A 13 4.07 -2.76 -0.56
N ILE A 14 5.24 -2.10 -0.45
CA ILE A 14 5.34 -0.64 -0.47
C ILE A 14 4.83 -0.07 -1.79
N VAL A 15 5.26 -0.61 -2.93
CA VAL A 15 4.90 -0.08 -4.25
C VAL A 15 3.40 -0.25 -4.50
N ILE A 16 2.84 -1.41 -4.18
CA ILE A 16 1.40 -1.69 -4.35
C ILE A 16 0.58 -0.78 -3.43
N ALA A 17 0.96 -0.65 -2.15
CA ALA A 17 0.27 0.21 -1.20
C ALA A 17 0.34 1.69 -1.60
N PHE A 18 1.52 2.17 -1.98
CA PHE A 18 1.74 3.54 -2.44
C PHE A 18 0.92 3.85 -3.70
N ALA A 19 0.96 2.96 -4.69
CA ALA A 19 0.24 3.15 -5.92
C ALA A 19 -1.28 3.10 -5.72
N LEU A 20 -1.80 2.18 -4.88
CA LEU A 20 -3.22 2.17 -4.48
C LEU A 20 -3.65 3.45 -3.78
N VAL A 21 -2.87 3.92 -2.81
CA VAL A 21 -3.17 5.16 -2.09
C VAL A 21 -3.12 6.37 -3.03
N MET A 22 -2.16 6.43 -3.95
CA MET A 22 -2.10 7.49 -4.97
C MET A 22 -3.30 7.48 -5.91
N VAL A 23 -3.77 6.30 -6.32
CA VAL A 23 -4.97 6.19 -7.17
C VAL A 23 -6.20 6.69 -6.40
N ILE A 24 -6.40 6.24 -5.16
CA ILE A 24 -7.57 6.62 -4.36
C ILE A 24 -7.51 8.11 -4.00
N ALA A 25 -6.39 8.58 -3.46
CA ALA A 25 -6.22 9.99 -3.09
C ALA A 25 -6.26 10.91 -4.32
N GLY A 26 -5.66 10.48 -5.44
CA GLY A 26 -5.71 11.17 -6.71
C GLY A 26 -7.13 11.28 -7.26
N LEU A 27 -7.90 10.18 -7.26
CA LEU A 27 -9.29 10.17 -7.69
C LEU A 27 -10.13 11.13 -6.86
N LEU A 28 -9.99 11.07 -5.54
CA LEU A 28 -10.70 11.97 -4.63
C LEU A 28 -10.32 13.43 -4.88
N ALA A 29 -9.03 13.74 -5.10
CA ALA A 29 -8.58 15.08 -5.44
C ALA A 29 -9.03 15.54 -6.85
N ALA A 30 -9.15 14.62 -7.81
CA ALA A 30 -9.64 14.92 -9.16
C ALA A 30 -11.16 15.16 -9.19
N PHE A 31 -11.93 14.46 -8.34
CA PHE A 31 -13.38 14.62 -8.26
C PHE A 31 -13.79 15.78 -7.35
N PHE A 32 -13.19 15.91 -6.16
CA PHE A 32 -13.58 16.91 -5.16
C PHE A 32 -12.70 18.16 -5.14
N GLY A 33 -11.55 18.16 -5.84
CA GLY A 33 -10.68 19.33 -5.89
C GLY A 33 -11.23 20.46 -6.76
N SER A 34 -10.90 21.70 -6.39
CA SER A 34 -11.20 22.90 -7.20
C SER A 34 -9.90 23.56 -7.69
N GLY A 35 -9.96 24.18 -8.88
CA GLY A 35 -8.82 24.84 -9.51
C GLY A 35 -7.64 23.91 -9.78
N LYS A 36 -6.45 24.29 -9.30
CA LYS A 36 -5.19 23.56 -9.55
C LYS A 36 -5.13 22.21 -8.85
N ALA A 37 -5.78 22.07 -7.69
CA ALA A 37 -5.80 20.81 -6.93
C ALA A 37 -6.46 19.67 -7.72
N LYS A 38 -7.46 19.99 -8.55
CA LYS A 38 -8.13 19.04 -9.45
C LYS A 38 -7.17 18.44 -10.50
N GLY A 39 -6.32 19.29 -11.07
CA GLY A 39 -5.33 18.87 -12.07
C GLY A 39 -4.25 17.96 -11.48
N TYR A 40 -3.74 18.30 -10.29
CA TYR A 40 -2.77 17.46 -9.59
C TYR A 40 -3.37 16.14 -9.13
N GLY A 41 -4.64 16.12 -8.69
CA GLY A 41 -5.35 14.87 -8.38
C GLY A 41 -5.47 13.94 -9.58
N GLY A 42 -5.83 14.49 -10.75
CA GLY A 42 -5.87 13.72 -12.00
C GLY A 42 -4.51 13.14 -12.38
N LEU A 43 -3.45 13.95 -12.28
CA LEU A 43 -2.09 13.50 -12.55
C LEU A 43 -1.63 12.39 -11.60
N MET A 44 -1.89 12.54 -10.29
CA MET A 44 -1.58 11.52 -9.28
C MET A 44 -2.31 10.20 -9.56
N THR A 45 -3.56 10.27 -10.03
CA THR A 45 -4.33 9.09 -10.42
C THR A 45 -3.67 8.36 -11.58
N VAL A 46 -3.30 9.09 -12.64
CA VAL A 46 -2.67 8.50 -13.83
C VAL A 46 -1.33 7.86 -13.47
N ILE A 47 -0.51 8.54 -12.66
CA ILE A 47 0.78 8.02 -12.21
C ILE A 47 0.58 6.76 -11.35
N GLY A 48 -0.39 6.76 -10.43
CA GLY A 48 -0.69 5.61 -9.59
C GLY A 48 -1.17 4.39 -10.40
N VAL A 49 -2.03 4.60 -11.40
CA VAL A 49 -2.48 3.52 -12.30
C VAL A 49 -1.31 2.99 -13.13
N ALA A 50 -0.47 3.87 -13.68
CA ALA A 50 0.70 3.47 -14.46
C ALA A 50 1.69 2.66 -13.61
N LEU A 51 1.94 3.08 -12.37
CA LEU A 51 2.78 2.36 -11.41
C LEU A 51 2.24 0.97 -11.08
N LEU A 52 0.94 0.83 -10.78
CA LEU A 52 0.33 -0.48 -10.57
C LEU A 52 0.44 -1.37 -11.81
N GLY A 53 0.15 -0.83 -12.99
CA GLY A 53 0.23 -1.57 -14.25
C GLY A 53 1.65 -2.08 -14.55
N ILE A 54 2.66 -1.22 -14.37
CA ILE A 54 4.07 -1.59 -14.57
C ILE A 54 4.50 -2.65 -13.55
N TRP A 55 4.10 -2.51 -12.28
CA TRP A 55 4.51 -3.45 -11.23
C TRP A 55 3.88 -4.84 -11.41
N ILE A 56 2.59 -4.89 -11.75
CA ILE A 56 1.88 -6.14 -12.06
C ILE A 56 2.50 -6.80 -13.30
N TRP A 57 2.85 -6.01 -14.33
CA TRP A 57 3.52 -6.53 -15.51
C TRP A 57 4.92 -7.09 -15.20
N LEU A 58 5.71 -6.39 -14.38
CA LEU A 58 7.04 -6.85 -13.96
C LEU A 58 6.97 -8.15 -13.13
N CYS A 59 6.04 -8.24 -12.19
CA CYS A 59 5.96 -9.41 -11.31
C CYS A 59 5.20 -10.59 -11.92
N GLY A 60 4.25 -10.36 -12.83
CA GLY A 60 3.39 -11.41 -13.40
C GLY A 60 3.74 -11.87 -14.81
N PHE A 61 4.40 -11.04 -15.61
CA PHE A 61 4.61 -11.30 -17.05
C PHE A 61 6.05 -11.07 -17.54
N SER A 62 6.97 -10.61 -16.69
CA SER A 62 8.36 -10.42 -17.09
C SER A 62 9.19 -11.67 -16.80
N ASP A 63 10.09 -12.05 -17.71
CA ASP A 63 11.08 -13.13 -17.52
C ASP A 63 12.28 -12.70 -16.64
N ILE A 64 12.16 -11.57 -15.93
CA ILE A 64 13.23 -11.08 -15.07
C ILE A 64 13.15 -11.83 -13.73
N SER A 65 14.11 -12.72 -13.48
CA SER A 65 14.14 -13.62 -12.31
C SER A 65 14.01 -12.94 -10.95
N ILE A 66 14.39 -11.66 -10.84
CA ILE A 66 14.30 -10.87 -9.61
C ILE A 66 12.84 -10.49 -9.27
N PHE A 67 11.97 -10.41 -10.28
CA PHE A 67 10.57 -9.98 -10.14
C PHE A 67 9.56 -11.12 -10.34
N ALA A 68 9.91 -12.13 -11.16
CA ALA A 68 9.01 -13.23 -11.54
C ALA A 68 8.71 -14.24 -10.41
N ASP A 69 9.54 -14.26 -9.36
CA ASP A 69 9.43 -15.21 -8.25
C ASP A 69 8.66 -14.65 -7.04
N VAL A 70 8.04 -13.47 -7.18
CA VAL A 70 7.27 -12.83 -6.11
C VAL A 70 5.84 -13.38 -6.11
N PRO A 71 5.40 -14.10 -5.05
CA PRO A 71 4.03 -14.59 -4.93
C PRO A 71 3.08 -13.43 -4.58
N LEU A 72 2.74 -12.61 -5.58
CA LEU A 72 1.93 -11.39 -5.44
C LEU A 72 0.64 -11.59 -4.65
N TRP A 73 -0.01 -12.75 -4.82
CA TRP A 73 -1.27 -13.07 -4.16
C TRP A 73 -1.11 -13.27 -2.65
N ASP A 74 -0.06 -13.98 -2.25
CA ASP A 74 0.25 -14.23 -0.84
C ASP A 74 0.70 -12.93 -0.16
N VAL A 75 1.54 -12.13 -0.84
CA VAL A 75 1.95 -10.80 -0.37
C VAL A 75 0.75 -9.89 -0.13
N PHE A 76 -0.26 -9.93 -1.01
CA PHE A 76 -1.46 -9.11 -0.86
C PHE A 76 -2.33 -9.54 0.32
N ILE A 77 -2.53 -10.85 0.51
CA ILE A 77 -3.30 -11.39 1.64
C ILE A 77 -2.57 -11.11 2.96
N ASP A 78 -1.26 -11.36 3.01
CA ASP A 78 -0.44 -11.09 4.19
C ASP A 78 -0.47 -9.60 4.54
N ALA A 79 -0.42 -8.71 3.55
CA ALA A 79 -0.55 -7.28 3.78
C ALA A 79 -1.88 -6.91 4.45
N ILE A 80 -3.01 -7.49 4.01
CA ILE A 80 -4.33 -7.24 4.60
C ILE A 80 -4.40 -7.79 6.03
N ILE A 81 -3.94 -9.02 6.25
CA ILE A 81 -3.95 -9.66 7.57
C ILE A 81 -3.08 -8.84 8.54
N ASN A 82 -1.89 -8.44 8.12
CA ASN A 82 -0.99 -7.61 8.91
C ASN A 82 -1.61 -6.23 9.20
N LEU A 83 -2.27 -5.61 8.24
CA LEU A 83 -2.98 -4.35 8.44
C LEU A 83 -4.07 -4.47 9.50
N ILE A 84 -4.90 -5.52 9.43
CA ILE A 84 -5.94 -5.78 10.44
C ILE A 84 -5.30 -6.02 11.81
N GLY A 85 -4.22 -6.80 11.88
CA GLY A 85 -3.47 -7.03 13.11
C GLY A 85 -2.95 -5.75 13.75
N ILE A 86 -2.39 -4.84 12.95
CA ILE A 86 -1.91 -3.52 13.40
C ILE A 86 -3.08 -2.68 13.93
N LEU A 87 -4.21 -2.63 13.22
CA LEU A 87 -5.39 -1.86 13.66
C LEU A 87 -5.95 -2.37 14.99
N VAL A 88 -6.05 -3.70 15.15
CA VAL A 88 -6.50 -4.30 16.41
C VAL A 88 -5.53 -4.00 17.54
N GLY A 89 -4.22 -4.19 17.32
CA GLY A 89 -3.19 -3.87 18.31
C GLY A 89 -3.21 -2.39 18.72
N ALA A 90 -3.36 -1.48 17.76
CA ALA A 90 -3.48 -0.05 17.99
C ALA A 90 -4.72 0.30 18.81
N LEU A 91 -5.89 -0.26 18.49
CA LEU A 91 -7.13 -0.03 19.25
C LEU A 91 -7.03 -0.54 20.69
N ILE A 92 -6.42 -1.71 20.91
CA ILE A 92 -6.20 -2.24 22.26
C ILE A 92 -5.26 -1.34 23.06
N ALA A 93 -4.14 -0.92 22.46
CA ALA A 93 -3.19 -0.03 23.11
C ALA A 93 -3.84 1.32 23.49
N VAL A 94 -4.60 1.91 22.58
CA VAL A 94 -5.38 3.13 22.84
C VAL A 94 -6.42 2.89 23.95
N GLY A 95 -7.13 1.75 23.93
CA GLY A 95 -8.11 1.41 24.96
C GLY A 95 -7.51 1.30 26.37
N ILE A 96 -6.36 0.65 26.50
CA ILE A 96 -5.63 0.56 27.77
C ILE A 96 -5.16 1.95 28.22
N PHE A 97 -4.58 2.73 27.30
CA PHE A 97 -4.14 4.09 27.57
C PHE A 97 -5.29 4.98 28.09
N LEU A 98 -6.43 4.97 27.40
CA LEU A 98 -7.61 5.74 27.80
C LEU A 98 -8.16 5.26 29.16
N ALA A 99 -8.22 3.96 29.42
CA ALA A 99 -8.69 3.44 30.70
C ALA A 99 -7.81 3.87 31.88
N VAL A 100 -6.50 4.00 31.67
CA VAL A 100 -5.55 4.47 32.69
C VAL A 100 -5.67 5.98 32.92
N VAL A 101 -5.74 6.77 31.85
CA VAL A 101 -5.78 8.25 31.94
C VAL A 101 -7.14 8.75 32.43
N LEU A 102 -8.25 8.12 32.04
CA LEU A 102 -9.59 8.57 32.45
C LEU A 102 -9.95 8.19 33.89
N LYS A 103 -9.20 7.24 34.50
CA LYS A 103 -9.34 6.87 35.91
C LYS A 103 -8.35 7.62 36.82
N SER A 104 -7.38 8.30 36.21
CA SER A 104 -6.50 9.29 36.86
C SER A 104 -7.23 10.61 37.05
#